data_AF-R6GWX6-F1
#
_entry.id   AF-R6GWX6-F1
#
_cell.length_a   1.000
_cell.length_b   1.000
_cell.length_c   1.000
_cell.angle_alpha   90.00
_cell.angle_beta   90.00
_cell.angle_gamma   90.00
#
_symmetry.space_group_name_H-M   'P 1'
#
loop_
_entity.id
_entity.type
_entity.pdbx_description
1 polymer ?
#
loop_
_entity_poly.entity_id
_entity_poly.type
_entity_poly.pdbx_seq_one_letter_code
_entity_poly.pdbx_strand_id
1 'polypeptide(L)'
;MLDINFNQIIEMIEKRKNNAYRKVNEEMILLYLEVGKFLYELKENSNYGDKITTKASDFMKNNYPTIKGFTKRNIKRMIQFYSTYKEDEIATPLVTQLSWTNNLLILSGAKSKEERHFYLKLSIKNNYSKRELDRQVYFKI
;
A
#
# COMPACT_ATOMS: atom_id res chain seq x y z
N MET A 1 21.94 -30.07 -33.93
CA MET A 1 22.64 -29.30 -32.88
C MET A 1 21.55 -28.72 -32.01
N LEU A 2 21.50 -29.03 -30.70
CA LEU A 2 20.48 -28.47 -29.80
C LEU A 2 20.81 -26.99 -29.60
N ASP A 3 19.96 -26.10 -30.11
CA ASP A 3 20.12 -24.67 -29.88
C ASP A 3 19.99 -24.36 -28.39
N ILE A 4 20.98 -23.65 -27.84
CA ILE A 4 20.96 -23.20 -26.45
C ILE A 4 19.87 -22.14 -26.33
N ASN A 5 18.82 -22.43 -25.54
CA ASN A 5 17.73 -21.49 -25.32
C ASN A 5 18.11 -20.44 -24.26
N PHE A 6 18.71 -19.34 -24.71
CA PHE A 6 19.06 -18.20 -23.85
C PHE A 6 17.86 -17.49 -23.19
N ASN A 7 16.61 -17.75 -23.60
CA ASN A 7 15.42 -17.15 -22.95
C ASN A 7 15.31 -17.55 -21.47
N GLN A 8 15.82 -18.72 -21.09
CA GLN A 8 15.86 -19.14 -19.68
C GLN A 8 16.65 -18.16 -18.81
N ILE A 9 17.70 -17.51 -19.35
CA ILE A 9 18.47 -16.49 -18.61
C ILE A 9 17.59 -15.26 -18.35
N ILE A 10 16.80 -14.84 -19.34
CA ILE A 10 15.88 -13.70 -19.19
C ILE A 10 14.80 -14.01 -18.14
N GLU A 11 14.22 -15.21 -18.15
CA GLU A 11 13.25 -15.64 -17.13
C GLU A 11 13.85 -15.64 -15.72
N MET A 12 15.09 -16.10 -15.56
CA MET A 12 15.80 -16.05 -14.29
C MET A 12 16.01 -14.61 -13.81
N ILE A 13 16.43 -13.70 -14.70
CA ILE A 13 16.63 -12.28 -14.39
C ILE A 13 15.32 -11.64 -13.96
N GLU A 14 14.25 -11.80 -14.74
CA GLU A 14 12.95 -11.21 -14.45
C GLU A 14 12.34 -11.78 -13.16
N LYS A 15 12.49 -13.09 -12.89
CA LYS A 15 12.08 -13.70 -11.63
C LYS A 15 12.77 -13.05 -10.43
N ARG A 16 14.09 -12.82 -10.50
CA ARG A 16 14.85 -12.21 -9.40
C ARG A 16 14.50 -10.74 -9.21
N LYS A 17 14.34 -9.98 -10.30
CA LYS A 17 13.85 -8.59 -10.25
C LYS A 17 12.47 -8.50 -9.61
N ASN A 18 11.53 -9.33 -10.05
CA ASN A 18 10.17 -9.37 -9.50
C ASN A 18 10.15 -9.73 -8.01
N ASN A 19 11.02 -10.64 -7.55
CA ASN A 19 11.17 -10.93 -6.12
C ASN A 19 11.64 -9.70 -5.34
N ALA A 20 12.66 -9.00 -5.84
CA ALA A 20 13.16 -7.78 -5.20
C ALA A 20 12.09 -6.68 -5.15
N TYR A 21 11.38 -6.45 -6.26
CA TYR A 21 10.29 -5.46 -6.30
C TYR A 21 9.15 -5.80 -5.33
N ARG A 22 8.78 -7.08 -5.20
CA ARG A 22 7.77 -7.50 -4.22
C ARG A 22 8.19 -7.22 -2.79
N LYS A 23 9.45 -7.52 -2.44
CA LYS A 23 9.96 -7.24 -1.08
C LYS A 23 10.03 -5.74 -0.79
N VAL A 24 10.48 -4.94 -1.76
CA VAL A 24 10.47 -3.47 -1.64
C VAL A 24 9.04 -2.94 -1.46
N ASN A 25 8.06 -3.47 -2.18
CA ASN A 25 6.66 -3.09 -2.01
C ASN A 25 6.14 -3.45 -0.61
N GLU A 26 6.41 -4.68 -0.14
CA GLU A 26 6.02 -5.14 1.19
C GLU A 26 6.54 -4.20 2.27
N GLU A 27 7.85 -3.89 2.28
CA GLU A 27 8.47 -2.98 3.25
C GLU A 27 7.88 -1.56 3.16
N MET A 28 7.57 -1.07 1.95
CA MET A 28 6.90 0.22 1.78
C MET A 28 5.51 0.24 2.45
N ILE A 29 4.71 -0.81 2.27
CA ILE A 29 3.37 -0.89 2.86
C ILE A 29 3.45 -1.04 4.38
N LEU A 30 4.41 -1.82 4.90
CA LEU A 30 4.66 -1.93 6.33
C LEU A 30 5.06 -0.59 6.94
N LEU A 31 5.99 0.14 6.32
CA LEU A 31 6.36 1.49 6.73
C LEU A 31 5.14 2.42 6.79
N TYR A 32 4.25 2.36 5.80
CA TYR A 32 3.04 3.18 5.78
C TYR A 32 2.04 2.80 6.88
N LEU A 33 1.95 1.52 7.24
CA LEU A 33 1.19 1.07 8.41
C LEU A 33 1.79 1.59 9.71
N GLU A 34 3.11 1.49 9.88
CA GLU A 34 3.85 1.95 11.06
C GLU A 34 3.74 3.46 11.26
N VAL A 35 3.94 4.24 10.19
CA VAL A 35 3.76 5.69 10.20
C VAL A 35 2.30 6.04 10.50
N GLY A 36 1.35 5.31 9.91
CA GLY A 36 -0.08 5.45 10.18
C GLY A 36 -0.41 5.23 11.65
N LYS A 37 0.13 4.15 12.25
CA LYS A 37 0.00 3.81 13.67
C LYS A 37 0.55 4.91 14.57
N PHE A 38 1.81 5.26 14.36
CA PHE A 38 2.49 6.28 15.16
C PHE A 38 1.72 7.61 15.18
N LEU A 39 1.26 8.07 14.01
CA LEU A 39 0.54 9.33 13.90
C LEU A 39 -0.91 9.25 14.41
N TYR A 40 -1.54 8.08 14.31
CA TYR A 40 -2.86 7.84 14.91
C TYR A 40 -2.79 7.92 16.44
N GLU A 41 -1.86 7.17 17.05
CA GLU A 41 -1.67 7.15 18.51
C GLU A 41 -1.23 8.52 19.05
N LEU A 42 -0.35 9.21 18.32
CA LEU A 42 0.06 10.55 18.69
C LEU A 42 -1.12 11.54 18.62
N LYS A 43 -2.04 11.38 17.66
CA LYS A 43 -3.24 12.23 17.57
C LYS A 43 -4.19 12.03 18.75
N GLU A 44 -4.39 10.79 19.19
CA GLU A 44 -5.27 10.46 20.32
C GLU A 44 -4.71 10.95 21.67
N ASN A 45 -3.38 10.87 21.85
CA ASN A 45 -2.73 11.14 23.13
C ASN A 45 -2.24 12.59 23.31
N SER A 46 -2.57 13.51 22.40
CA SER A 46 -1.97 14.84 22.42
C SER A 46 -2.88 15.96 21.90
N ASN A 47 -2.61 17.19 22.36
CA ASN A 47 -3.28 18.41 21.88
C ASN A 47 -2.87 18.84 20.45
N TYR A 48 -2.20 17.98 19.67
CA TYR A 48 -1.76 18.34 18.32
C TYR A 48 -2.92 18.45 17.32
N GLY A 49 -4.04 17.75 17.58
CA GLY A 49 -5.25 17.79 16.77
C GLY A 49 -4.97 17.56 15.27
N ASP A 50 -5.69 18.26 14.40
CA ASP A 50 -5.58 18.09 12.94
C ASP A 50 -4.27 18.65 12.34
N LYS A 51 -3.47 19.40 13.11
CA LYS A 51 -2.20 19.96 12.64
C LYS A 51 -1.09 18.90 12.50
N ILE A 52 -1.27 17.70 13.08
CA ILE A 52 -0.24 16.66 13.07
C ILE A 52 0.19 16.26 11.65
N THR A 53 -0.75 16.19 10.72
CA THR A 53 -0.48 15.84 9.31
C THR A 53 0.37 16.89 8.60
N THR A 54 0.16 18.17 8.90
CA THR A 54 1.00 19.26 8.38
C THR A 54 2.40 19.17 8.95
N LYS A 55 2.53 19.06 10.29
CA LYS A 55 3.84 18.98 10.95
C LYS A 55 4.67 17.79 10.45
N ALA A 56 4.06 16.62 10.29
CA ALA A 56 4.73 15.43 9.78
C ALA A 56 5.17 15.62 8.31
N SER A 57 4.31 16.19 7.46
CA SER A 57 4.66 16.47 6.06
C SER A 57 5.83 17.46 5.95
N ASP A 58 5.82 18.52 6.75
CA ASP A 58 6.89 19.54 6.76
C ASP A 58 8.20 18.95 7.30
N PHE A 59 8.12 18.15 8.36
CA PHE A 59 9.27 17.44 8.92
C PHE A 59 9.93 16.53 7.88
N MET A 60 9.13 15.74 7.15
CA MET A 60 9.65 14.85 6.11
C MET A 60 10.25 15.64 4.94
N LYS A 61 9.62 16.75 4.53
CA LYS A 61 10.15 17.62 3.47
C LYS A 61 11.52 18.21 3.84
N ASN A 62 11.72 18.56 5.10
CA ASN A 62 12.96 19.18 5.57
C ASN A 62 14.09 18.16 5.77
N ASN A 63 13.79 16.98 6.32
CA ASN A 63 14.80 15.97 6.63
C ASN A 63 15.07 14.99 5.48
N TYR A 64 14.08 14.76 4.62
CA TYR A 64 14.14 13.81 3.51
C TYR A 64 13.51 14.42 2.24
N PRO A 65 14.05 15.51 1.68
CA PRO A 65 13.41 16.26 0.59
C PRO A 65 13.17 15.44 -0.70
N THR A 66 13.93 14.36 -0.92
CA THR A 66 13.81 13.49 -2.10
C THR A 66 12.85 12.32 -1.89
N ILE A 67 12.41 12.06 -0.64
CA ILE A 67 11.50 10.94 -0.36
C ILE A 67 10.10 11.26 -0.90
N LYS A 68 9.56 10.34 -1.70
CA LYS A 68 8.21 10.45 -2.22
C LYS A 68 7.23 9.78 -1.25
N GLY A 69 5.96 10.16 -1.34
CA GLY A 69 4.90 9.49 -0.58
C GLY A 69 4.50 10.18 0.72
N PHE A 70 5.27 11.15 1.23
CA PHE A 70 5.03 11.81 2.52
C PHE A 70 4.38 13.20 2.40
N THR A 71 3.47 13.38 1.44
CA THR A 71 2.64 14.58 1.38
C THR A 71 1.61 14.56 2.50
N LYS A 72 1.13 15.73 2.95
CA LYS A 72 0.03 15.85 3.92
C LYS A 72 -1.17 14.94 3.60
N ARG A 73 -1.55 14.84 2.31
CA ARG A 73 -2.65 13.98 1.85
C ARG A 73 -2.34 12.51 2.09
N ASN A 74 -1.14 12.06 1.72
CA ASN A 74 -0.76 10.66 1.89
C ASN A 74 -0.58 10.30 3.36
N ILE A 75 -0.05 11.21 4.18
CA ILE A 75 0.04 11.01 5.63
C ILE A 75 -1.35 10.81 6.24
N LYS A 76 -2.34 11.63 5.85
CA LYS A 76 -3.73 11.42 6.26
C LYS A 76 -4.25 10.04 5.81
N ARG A 77 -3.88 9.59 4.61
CA ARG A 77 -4.23 8.26 4.12
C ARG A 77 -3.53 7.14 4.89
N MET A 78 -2.28 7.31 5.34
CA MET A 78 -1.57 6.33 6.19
C MET A 78 -2.28 6.17 7.54
N ILE A 79 -2.67 7.27 8.18
CA ILE A 79 -3.47 7.25 9.41
C ILE A 79 -4.80 6.51 9.18
N GLN A 80 -5.51 6.85 8.09
CA GLN A 80 -6.76 6.17 7.73
C GLN A 80 -6.54 4.68 7.50
N PHE A 81 -5.49 4.31 6.78
CA PHE A 81 -5.15 2.95 6.43
C PHE A 81 -4.89 2.11 7.69
N TYR A 82 -4.05 2.58 8.60
CA TYR A 82 -3.86 1.93 9.91
C TYR A 82 -5.18 1.81 10.67
N SER A 83 -5.92 2.92 10.85
CA SER A 83 -7.17 2.91 11.63
C SER A 83 -8.24 1.97 11.05
N THR A 84 -8.20 1.69 9.75
CA THR A 84 -9.14 0.79 9.06
C THR A 84 -8.79 -0.69 9.28
N TYR A 85 -7.51 -1.02 9.40
CA TYR A 85 -7.03 -2.41 9.47
C TYR A 85 -6.46 -2.81 10.84
N LYS A 86 -6.38 -1.90 11.82
CA LYS A 86 -5.76 -2.15 13.15
C LYS A 86 -6.35 -3.35 13.92
N GLU A 87 -7.61 -3.69 13.67
CA GLU A 87 -8.35 -4.82 14.29
C GLU A 87 -8.60 -5.97 13.29
N ASP A 88 -7.85 -5.99 12.19
CA ASP A 88 -8.06 -6.91 11.08
C ASP A 88 -6.76 -7.64 10.71
N GLU A 89 -6.36 -8.57 11.58
CA GLU A 89 -5.12 -9.36 11.44
C GLU A 89 -5.03 -10.12 10.11
N ILE A 90 -6.17 -10.47 9.51
CA ILE A 90 -6.24 -11.16 8.22
C ILE A 90 -5.89 -10.20 7.07
N ALA A 91 -6.28 -8.94 7.16
CA ALA A 91 -6.03 -7.97 6.10
C ALA A 91 -4.55 -7.54 6.03
N THR A 92 -3.85 -7.48 7.16
CA THR A 92 -2.44 -7.07 7.24
C THR A 92 -1.51 -7.81 6.26
N PRO A 93 -1.48 -9.16 6.22
CA PRO A 93 -0.66 -9.88 5.24
C PRO A 93 -1.17 -9.79 3.79
N LEU A 94 -2.43 -9.39 3.56
CA LEU A 94 -2.98 -9.20 2.22
C LEU A 94 -2.58 -7.84 1.64
N VAL A 95 -2.65 -6.78 2.45
CA VAL A 95 -2.37 -5.42 1.97
C VAL A 95 -0.92 -5.23 1.53
N THR A 96 0.03 -5.95 2.13
CA THR A 96 1.46 -5.89 1.78
C THR A 96 1.77 -6.50 0.41
N GLN A 97 0.87 -7.35 -0.12
CA GLN A 97 1.00 -7.95 -1.44
C GLN A 97 0.53 -7.03 -2.58
N LEU A 98 -0.10 -5.90 -2.24
CA LEU A 98 -0.64 -4.95 -3.21
C LEU A 98 0.16 -3.65 -3.21
N SER A 99 0.15 -2.96 -4.35
CA SER A 99 0.72 -1.61 -4.42
C SER A 99 -0.04 -0.63 -3.53
N TRP A 100 0.62 0.45 -3.10
CA TRP A 100 -0.04 1.49 -2.31
C TRP A 100 -1.26 2.06 -3.01
N THR A 101 -1.20 2.23 -4.33
CA THR A 101 -2.33 2.76 -5.12
C THR A 101 -3.53 1.81 -5.09
N ASN A 102 -3.32 0.51 -5.24
CA ASN A 102 -4.40 -0.48 -5.19
C ASN A 102 -5.03 -0.53 -3.78
N ASN A 103 -4.19 -0.49 -2.74
CA ASN A 103 -4.66 -0.39 -1.36
C ASN A 103 -5.55 0.85 -1.15
N LEU A 104 -5.19 2.00 -1.72
CA LEU A 104 -5.99 3.23 -1.64
C LEU A 104 -7.32 3.16 -2.40
N LEU A 105 -7.37 2.45 -3.53
CA LEU A 105 -8.62 2.21 -4.26
C LEU A 105 -9.59 1.39 -3.40
N ILE A 106 -9.11 0.29 -2.83
CA ILE A 106 -9.91 -0.57 -1.95
C ILE A 106 -10.36 0.22 -0.72
N LEU A 107 -9.45 0.95 -0.07
CA LEU A 107 -9.75 1.78 1.10
C LEU A 107 -10.84 2.84 0.83
N SER A 108 -10.91 3.37 -0.40
CA SER A 108 -11.87 4.42 -0.76
C SER A 108 -13.20 3.85 -1.28
N GLY A 109 -13.15 2.75 -2.01
CA GLY A 109 -14.29 2.15 -2.70
C GLY A 109 -15.08 1.19 -1.84
N ALA A 110 -14.41 0.32 -1.08
CA ALA A 110 -15.06 -0.73 -0.29
C ALA A 110 -15.58 -0.21 1.05
N LYS A 111 -16.88 -0.40 1.30
CA LYS A 111 -17.59 0.18 2.45
C LYS A 111 -17.54 -0.71 3.68
N SER A 112 -17.59 -2.02 3.50
CA SER A 112 -17.52 -3.00 4.60
C SER A 112 -16.16 -3.70 4.69
N LYS A 113 -15.92 -4.39 5.82
CA LYS A 113 -14.72 -5.22 6.02
C LYS A 113 -14.69 -6.38 5.01
N GLU A 114 -15.83 -6.98 4.76
CA GLU A 114 -16.03 -8.10 3.84
C GLU A 114 -15.73 -7.67 2.40
N GLU A 115 -16.23 -6.50 1.98
CA GLU A 115 -15.95 -5.94 0.65
C GLU A 115 -14.46 -5.63 0.49
N ARG A 116 -13.79 -5.11 1.53
CA ARG A 116 -12.33 -4.92 1.53
C ARG A 116 -11.60 -6.25 1.34
N HIS A 117 -11.94 -7.27 2.12
CA HIS A 117 -11.33 -8.60 2.02
C HIS A 117 -11.55 -9.22 0.64
N PHE A 118 -12.75 -9.09 0.10
CA PHE A 118 -13.09 -9.58 -1.24
C PHE A 118 -12.17 -8.95 -2.29
N TYR A 119 -12.06 -7.62 -2.33
CA TYR A 119 -11.22 -6.95 -3.32
C TYR A 119 -9.71 -7.14 -3.09
N LEU A 120 -9.26 -7.28 -1.83
CA LEU A 120 -7.86 -7.63 -1.53
C LEU A 120 -7.51 -8.98 -2.16
N LYS A 121 -8.32 -10.02 -1.86
CA LYS A 121 -8.11 -11.38 -2.39
C LYS A 121 -8.25 -11.43 -3.90
N LEU A 122 -9.25 -10.75 -4.45
CA LEU A 122 -9.48 -10.70 -5.90
C LEU A 122 -8.33 -10.02 -6.64
N SER A 123 -7.81 -8.91 -6.10
CA SER A 123 -6.69 -8.17 -6.68
C SER A 123 -5.39 -8.98 -6.64
N ILE A 124 -5.13 -9.72 -5.56
CA ILE A 124 -3.95 -10.60 -5.45
C ILE A 124 -4.06 -11.77 -6.43
N LYS A 125 -5.21 -12.45 -6.45
CA LYS A 125 -5.45 -13.62 -7.30
C LYS A 125 -5.27 -13.31 -8.79
N ASN A 126 -5.73 -12.15 -9.23
CA ASN A 126 -5.67 -11.76 -10.65
C ASN A 126 -4.51 -10.83 -10.98
N ASN A 127 -3.65 -10.49 -10.01
CA ASN A 127 -2.56 -9.54 -10.16
C ASN A 127 -2.99 -8.21 -10.81
N TYR A 128 -4.11 -7.63 -10.36
CA TYR A 128 -4.69 -6.47 -11.02
C TYR A 128 -3.79 -5.25 -11.00
N SER A 129 -3.62 -4.65 -12.17
CA SER A 129 -3.19 -3.27 -12.29
C SER A 129 -4.20 -2.33 -11.63
N LYS A 130 -3.77 -1.10 -11.36
CA LYS A 130 -4.65 -0.02 -10.87
C LYS A 130 -5.94 0.10 -11.70
N ARG A 131 -5.82 0.09 -13.03
CA ARG A 131 -6.94 0.32 -13.95
C ARG A 131 -7.96 -0.82 -13.89
N GLU A 132 -7.48 -2.06 -13.78
CA GLU A 132 -8.36 -3.22 -13.68
C GLU A 132 -9.09 -3.22 -12.35
N LEU A 133 -8.38 -2.99 -11.25
CA LEU A 133 -8.99 -2.92 -9.92
C LEU A 133 -10.02 -1.78 -9.81
N ASP A 134 -9.72 -0.60 -10.37
CA ASP A 134 -10.64 0.54 -10.40
C ASP A 134 -11.97 0.18 -11.09
N ARG A 135 -11.92 -0.56 -12.21
CA ARG A 135 -13.12 -1.09 -12.87
C ARG A 135 -13.92 -2.02 -11.97
N GLN A 136 -13.26 -2.96 -11.28
CA GLN A 136 -13.94 -3.91 -10.40
C GLN A 136 -14.59 -3.24 -9.18
N VAL A 137 -13.99 -2.17 -8.67
CA VAL A 137 -14.47 -1.48 -7.48
C VAL A 137 -15.62 -0.51 -7.80
N TYR A 138 -15.55 0.20 -8.93
CA TYR A 138 -16.46 1.32 -9.22
C TYR A 138 -17.44 1.08 -10.37
N PHE A 139 -17.19 0.12 -11.25
CA PHE A 139 -18.01 -0.15 -12.44
C PHE A 139 -18.62 -1.56 -12.40
N LYS A 140 -19.14 -1.95 -11.23
CA LYS A 140 -19.76 -3.27 -10.95
C LYS A 140 -20.55 -3.76 -12.18
N ILE A 141 -20.08 -4.84 -12.80
CA ILE A 141 -20.80 -5.62 -13.83
C ILE A 141 -21.85 -6.46 -13.13
#